data_AF-A0A7K8XN15-F1
#
_entry.id   AF-A0A7K8XN15-F1
#
_cell.length_a   1.000
_cell.length_b   1.000
_cell.length_c   1.000
_cell.angle_alpha   90.00
_cell.angle_beta   90.00
_cell.angle_gamma   90.00
#
_symmetry.space_group_name_H-M   'P 1'
#
loop_
_entity.id
_entity.type
_entity.pdbx_description
1 polymer ?
#
loop_
_entity_poly.entity_id
_entity_poly.type
_entity_poly.pdbx_seq_one_letter_code
_entity_poly.pdbx_strand_id
1 'polypeptide(L)'
;FLMQVSEMLQNMCIRNLVRKYCQGVPAERKVQLEQKVVTSAVFRGKKEGYQQSINQPFADTRLRESEINPRVLQLIQGEKIKYVTPVIKYDRNGFKARERLLLLTQSSAYVVEMAKIKQKIDYSTLKGISTSNLSDGIVVIHVPEDNKQKGDAILHCEHIFETVTKLCMLANKQNLVKVVQGSLRFRIGSGKEGTMVFAVGQESQVFKDKNGQLTVV
;
A
#
# COMPACT_ATOMS: atom_id res chain seq x y z
N PHE A 1 48.63 22.64 -9.71
CA PHE A 1 47.95 23.23 -10.87
C PHE A 1 47.04 22.23 -11.57
N LEU A 2 47.54 21.16 -12.22
CA LEU A 2 46.71 20.20 -12.98
C LEU A 2 45.63 19.48 -12.13
N MET A 3 45.95 19.13 -10.88
CA MET A 3 44.96 18.54 -9.96
C MET A 3 43.79 19.48 -9.66
N GLN A 4 44.06 20.76 -9.42
CA GLN A 4 43.02 21.77 -9.15
C GLN A 4 42.13 21.99 -10.37
N VAL A 5 42.72 22.03 -11.57
CA VAL A 5 41.97 22.13 -12.83
C VAL A 5 41.11 20.88 -13.05
N SER A 6 41.65 19.70 -12.78
CA SER A 6 40.90 18.42 -12.89
C SER A 6 39.69 18.40 -11.95
N GLU A 7 39.87 18.83 -10.69
CA GLU A 7 38.79 18.93 -9.70
C GLU A 7 37.71 19.94 -10.14
N MET A 8 38.11 21.11 -10.65
CA MET A 8 37.18 22.10 -11.18
C MET A 8 36.37 21.56 -12.37
N LEU A 9 37.02 20.89 -13.32
CA LEU A 9 36.37 20.28 -14.47
C LEU A 9 35.43 19.14 -14.06
N GLN A 10 35.84 18.31 -13.10
CA GLN A 10 34.99 17.25 -12.56
C GLN A 10 33.71 17.84 -11.94
N ASN A 11 33.84 18.90 -11.13
CA ASN A 11 32.69 19.59 -10.53
C ASN A 11 31.75 20.19 -11.60
N MET A 12 32.29 20.81 -12.65
CA MET A 12 31.48 21.33 -13.76
C MET A 12 30.78 20.20 -14.53
N CYS A 13 31.49 19.10 -14.78
CA CYS A 13 30.95 17.92 -15.47
C CYS A 13 29.78 17.30 -14.68
N ILE A 14 29.96 17.06 -13.37
CA ILE A 14 28.91 16.52 -12.51
C ILE A 14 27.68 17.43 -12.51
N ARG A 15 27.86 18.74 -12.35
CA ARG A 15 26.75 19.72 -12.38
C ARG A 15 25.99 19.68 -13.71
N ASN A 16 26.72 19.61 -14.83
CA ASN A 16 26.12 19.52 -16.15
C ASN A 16 25.33 18.20 -16.34
N LEU A 17 25.90 17.07 -15.90
CA LEU A 17 25.23 15.76 -15.97
C LEU A 17 23.96 15.74 -15.13
N VAL A 18 24.01 16.22 -13.88
CA VAL A 18 22.84 16.33 -12.99
C VAL A 18 21.77 17.22 -13.63
N ARG A 19 22.16 18.40 -14.14
CA ARG A 19 21.21 19.32 -14.79
C ARG A 19 20.54 18.68 -16.00
N LYS A 20 21.33 18.06 -16.89
CA LYS A 20 20.80 17.36 -18.08
C LYS A 20 19.84 16.25 -17.68
N TYR A 21 20.18 15.45 -16.67
CA TYR A 21 19.31 14.40 -16.18
C TYR A 21 18.01 14.97 -15.60
N CYS A 22 18.09 15.87 -14.63
CA CYS A 22 16.91 16.42 -13.96
C CYS A 22 15.96 17.16 -14.90
N GLN A 23 16.50 17.84 -15.93
CA GLN A 23 15.68 18.54 -16.93
C GLN A 23 15.17 17.61 -18.04
N GLY A 24 15.87 16.51 -18.33
CA GLY A 24 15.52 15.57 -19.39
C GLY A 24 14.56 14.46 -18.98
N VAL A 25 14.31 14.26 -17.68
CA VAL A 25 13.39 13.21 -17.19
C VAL A 25 11.92 13.66 -17.38
N PRO A 26 11.09 12.92 -18.13
CA PRO A 26 9.66 13.22 -18.25
C PRO A 26 8.92 13.14 -16.91
N ALA A 27 7.82 13.90 -16.78
CA ALA A 27 7.03 13.96 -15.54
C ALA A 27 6.52 12.58 -15.10
N GLU A 28 6.01 11.76 -16.02
CA GLU A 28 5.54 10.40 -15.75
C GLU A 28 6.67 9.51 -15.19
N ARG A 29 7.85 9.57 -15.82
CA ARG A 29 9.04 8.83 -15.38
C ARG A 29 9.51 9.30 -14.01
N LYS A 30 9.43 10.60 -13.72
CA LYS A 30 9.76 11.16 -12.41
C LYS A 30 8.84 10.59 -11.33
N VAL A 31 7.52 10.59 -11.55
CA VAL A 31 6.54 10.00 -10.61
C VAL A 31 6.82 8.51 -10.39
N GLN A 32 7.11 7.77 -11.46
CA GLN A 32 7.45 6.35 -11.37
C GLN A 32 8.71 6.11 -10.52
N LEU A 33 9.76 6.93 -10.71
CA LEU A 33 11.00 6.83 -9.93
C LEU A 33 10.77 7.20 -8.47
N GLU A 34 10.01 8.26 -8.18
CA GLU A 34 9.66 8.67 -6.81
C GLU A 34 8.93 7.54 -6.06
N GLN A 35 7.95 6.90 -6.71
CA GLN A 35 7.27 5.74 -6.15
C GLN A 35 8.22 4.58 -5.89
N LYS A 36 9.14 4.27 -6.82
CA LYS A 36 10.11 3.19 -6.64
C LYS A 36 11.13 3.47 -5.53
N VAL A 37 11.53 4.73 -5.32
CA VAL A 37 12.37 5.14 -4.20
C VAL A 37 11.66 4.88 -2.88
N VAL A 38 10.39 5.28 -2.74
CA VAL A 38 9.59 5.01 -1.53
C VAL A 38 9.41 3.51 -1.33
N THR A 39 9.07 2.77 -2.39
CA THR A 39 8.94 1.30 -2.34
C THR A 39 10.22 0.67 -1.81
N SER A 40 11.38 1.13 -2.30
CA SER A 40 12.69 0.64 -1.87
C SER A 40 12.94 0.90 -0.39
N ALA A 41 12.69 2.12 0.09
CA ALA A 41 12.88 2.46 1.50
C ALA A 41 12.02 1.60 2.44
N VAL A 42 10.80 1.27 2.01
CA VAL A 42 9.86 0.47 2.79
C VAL A 42 10.19 -1.02 2.74
N PHE A 43 10.52 -1.58 1.58
CA PHE A 43 10.52 -3.04 1.36
C PHE A 43 11.87 -3.68 1.09
N ARG A 44 12.91 -2.92 0.70
CA ARG A 44 14.22 -3.49 0.34
C ARG A 44 14.79 -4.29 1.52
N GLY A 45 15.04 -5.58 1.27
CA GLY A 45 15.58 -6.52 2.27
C GLY A 45 14.61 -6.90 3.39
N LYS A 46 13.34 -6.47 3.32
CA LYS A 46 12.34 -6.68 4.38
C LYS A 46 11.20 -7.60 3.96
N LYS A 47 10.79 -7.58 2.69
CA LYS A 47 9.69 -8.40 2.16
C LYS A 47 10.14 -9.20 0.92
N GLU A 48 9.81 -10.48 0.90
CA GLU A 48 9.96 -11.36 -0.26
C GLU A 48 9.19 -10.82 -1.47
N GLY A 49 9.65 -11.14 -2.68
CA GLY A 49 9.06 -10.61 -3.92
C GLY A 49 9.49 -9.18 -4.27
N TYR A 50 10.17 -8.44 -3.37
CA TYR A 50 10.58 -7.07 -3.65
C TYR A 50 11.51 -6.97 -4.87
N GLN A 51 12.49 -7.86 -5.00
CA GLN A 51 13.44 -7.82 -6.13
C GLN A 51 12.72 -7.99 -7.48
N GLN A 52 11.76 -8.92 -7.53
CA GLN A 52 10.91 -9.19 -8.69
C GLN A 52 9.95 -8.04 -8.98
N SER A 53 9.66 -7.16 -8.01
CA SER A 53 8.82 -5.98 -8.22
C SER A 53 9.56 -4.81 -8.86
N ILE A 54 10.91 -4.82 -8.90
CA ILE A 54 11.71 -3.67 -9.35
C ILE A 54 11.51 -3.41 -10.85
N ASN A 55 11.49 -4.47 -11.66
CA ASN A 55 11.36 -4.39 -13.11
C ASN A 55 9.91 -4.17 -13.59
N GLN A 56 8.91 -4.26 -12.69
CA GLN A 56 7.50 -4.05 -13.03
C GLN A 56 7.13 -2.57 -12.82
N PRO A 57 6.77 -1.81 -13.87
CA PRO A 57 6.26 -0.45 -13.71
C PRO A 57 4.98 -0.43 -12.88
N PHE A 58 4.74 0.66 -12.17
CA PHE A 58 3.47 0.83 -11.46
C PHE A 58 2.44 1.41 -12.43
N ALA A 59 1.23 0.83 -12.44
CA ALA A 59 0.14 1.35 -13.26
C ALA A 59 -0.43 2.61 -12.60
N ASP A 60 -0.99 3.54 -13.37
CA ASP A 60 -1.68 4.72 -12.79
C ASP A 60 -2.90 4.31 -11.95
N THR A 61 -3.71 3.40 -12.48
CA THR A 61 -4.82 2.73 -11.79
C THR A 61 -5.00 1.32 -12.36
N ARG A 62 -5.47 0.37 -11.54
CA ARG A 62 -5.75 -1.01 -11.98
C ARG A 62 -7.18 -1.18 -12.50
N LEU A 63 -8.04 -0.20 -12.27
CA LEU A 63 -9.40 -0.11 -12.81
C LEU A 63 -9.67 1.31 -13.31
N ARG A 64 -10.34 1.44 -14.45
CA ARG A 64 -10.74 2.76 -14.98
C ARG A 64 -11.90 3.33 -14.18
N GLU A 65 -11.99 4.66 -14.11
CA GLU A 65 -13.10 5.33 -13.41
C GLU A 65 -14.48 4.96 -13.99
N SER A 66 -14.56 4.69 -15.29
CA SER A 66 -15.78 4.22 -15.96
C SER A 66 -16.30 2.86 -15.46
N GLU A 67 -15.42 2.06 -14.85
CA GLU A 67 -15.75 0.75 -14.29
C GLU A 67 -16.24 0.85 -12.83
N ILE A 68 -16.15 2.05 -12.23
CA ILE A 68 -16.60 2.32 -10.88
C ILE A 68 -18.08 2.68 -10.92
N ASN A 69 -18.85 2.16 -9.97
CA ASN A 69 -20.27 2.48 -9.87
C ASN A 69 -20.46 4.01 -9.67
N PRO A 70 -21.27 4.71 -10.50
CA PRO A 70 -21.45 6.15 -10.40
C PRO A 70 -21.96 6.63 -9.04
N ARG A 71 -22.72 5.81 -8.30
CA ARG A 71 -23.17 6.14 -6.94
C ARG A 71 -21.99 6.28 -5.97
N VAL A 72 -20.92 5.51 -6.17
CA VAL A 72 -19.71 5.62 -5.35
C VAL A 72 -19.03 6.95 -5.62
N LEU A 73 -18.95 7.37 -6.89
CA LEU A 73 -18.39 8.68 -7.29
C LEU A 73 -19.16 9.85 -6.65
N GLN A 74 -20.48 9.72 -6.51
CA GLN A 74 -21.30 10.70 -5.79
C GLN A 74 -21.02 10.67 -4.27
N LEU A 75 -20.86 9.48 -3.69
CA LEU A 75 -20.64 9.30 -2.25
C LEU A 75 -19.27 9.77 -1.76
N ILE A 76 -18.24 9.78 -2.62
CA ILE A 76 -16.92 10.35 -2.30
C ILE A 76 -16.90 11.89 -2.39
N GLN A 77 -18.06 12.53 -2.58
CA GLN A 77 -18.26 13.98 -2.47
C GLN A 77 -17.30 14.82 -3.34
N GLY A 78 -16.95 14.32 -4.53
CA GLY A 78 -16.06 15.02 -5.46
C GLY A 78 -14.57 14.88 -5.14
N GLU A 79 -14.17 14.04 -4.19
CA GLU A 79 -12.77 13.69 -4.00
C GLU A 79 -12.21 13.04 -5.28
N LYS A 80 -11.10 13.59 -5.79
CA LYS A 80 -10.43 13.03 -6.97
C LYS A 80 -9.80 11.68 -6.63
N ILE A 81 -10.19 10.65 -7.37
CA ILE A 81 -9.59 9.33 -7.31
C ILE A 81 -8.17 9.39 -7.87
N LYS A 82 -7.23 8.76 -7.16
CA LYS A 82 -5.81 8.70 -7.53
C LYS A 82 -5.37 7.30 -7.94
N TYR A 83 -6.02 6.28 -7.39
CA TYR A 83 -5.71 4.88 -7.67
C TYR A 83 -6.87 3.99 -7.26
N VAL A 84 -7.18 2.98 -8.07
CA VAL A 84 -8.16 1.95 -7.76
C VAL A 84 -7.58 0.58 -8.03
N THR A 85 -7.85 -0.36 -7.12
CA THR A 85 -7.46 -1.76 -7.31
C THR A 85 -8.49 -2.72 -6.72
N PRO A 86 -8.77 -3.85 -7.41
CA PRO A 86 -9.51 -4.95 -6.80
C PRO A 86 -8.74 -5.54 -5.63
N VAL A 87 -9.44 -5.87 -4.55
CA VAL A 87 -8.87 -6.49 -3.36
C VAL A 87 -9.82 -7.53 -2.80
N ILE A 88 -9.28 -8.50 -2.07
CA ILE A 88 -10.11 -9.40 -1.26
C ILE A 88 -10.06 -8.90 0.18
N LYS A 89 -11.20 -8.50 0.73
CA LYS A 89 -11.33 -8.13 2.14
C LYS A 89 -11.63 -9.37 2.99
N TYR A 90 -10.91 -9.54 4.08
CA TYR A 90 -11.21 -10.54 5.10
C TYR A 90 -12.00 -9.93 6.26
N ASP A 91 -13.12 -10.55 6.62
CA ASP A 91 -13.89 -10.17 7.81
C ASP A 91 -13.09 -10.45 9.10
N ARG A 92 -13.12 -9.53 10.06
CA ARG A 92 -12.32 -9.65 11.29
C ARG A 92 -12.72 -10.78 12.25
N ASN A 93 -13.98 -11.25 12.17
CA ASN A 93 -14.53 -12.26 13.11
C ASN A 93 -14.47 -13.70 12.55
N GLY A 94 -14.66 -13.83 11.24
CA GLY A 94 -14.80 -15.13 10.57
C GLY A 94 -13.95 -15.27 9.31
N PHE A 95 -13.14 -14.26 8.99
CA PHE A 95 -12.17 -14.25 7.89
C PHE A 95 -12.73 -14.75 6.56
N LYS A 96 -14.00 -14.43 6.32
CA LYS A 96 -14.63 -14.70 5.03
C LYS A 96 -14.04 -13.74 4.00
N ALA A 97 -13.49 -14.32 2.93
CA ALA A 97 -13.04 -13.58 1.77
C ALA A 97 -14.22 -12.92 1.08
N ARG A 98 -14.07 -11.63 0.74
CA ARG A 98 -15.07 -10.85 0.01
C ARG A 98 -14.39 -9.94 -0.98
N GLU A 99 -14.76 -10.04 -2.24
CA GLU A 99 -14.27 -9.16 -3.29
C GLU A 99 -14.73 -7.72 -3.03
N ARG A 100 -13.79 -6.78 -3.09
CA ARG A 100 -14.00 -5.35 -2.87
C ARG A 100 -13.13 -4.56 -3.81
N LEU A 101 -13.45 -3.27 -3.93
CA LEU A 101 -12.53 -2.30 -4.52
C LEU A 101 -11.90 -1.47 -3.41
N LEU A 102 -10.59 -1.24 -3.51
CA LEU A 102 -9.87 -0.25 -2.73
C LEU A 102 -9.65 0.99 -3.60
N LEU A 103 -10.29 2.10 -3.22
CA LEU A 103 -10.13 3.39 -3.88
C LEU A 103 -9.27 4.28 -3.00
N LEU A 104 -8.21 4.85 -3.57
CA LEU A 104 -7.36 5.84 -2.91
C LEU A 104 -7.64 7.21 -3.52
N THR A 105 -7.90 8.18 -2.66
CA THR A 105 -8.11 9.58 -3.03
C THR A 105 -7.00 10.45 -2.46
N GLN A 106 -7.15 11.78 -2.51
CA GLN A 106 -6.17 12.69 -1.92
C GLN A 106 -6.18 12.69 -0.38
N SER A 107 -7.30 12.33 0.25
CA SER A 107 -7.54 12.50 1.70
C SER A 107 -7.90 11.19 2.41
N SER A 108 -8.44 10.21 1.68
CA SER A 108 -9.03 9.00 2.26
C SER A 108 -8.86 7.77 1.39
N ALA A 109 -8.86 6.60 2.02
CA ALA A 109 -9.06 5.31 1.36
C ALA A 109 -10.47 4.80 1.58
N TYR A 110 -11.09 4.22 0.55
CA TYR A 110 -12.44 3.67 0.59
C TYR A 110 -12.43 2.20 0.22
N VAL A 111 -13.07 1.37 1.05
CA VAL A 111 -13.37 -0.02 0.71
C VAL A 111 -14.80 -0.11 0.25
N VAL A 112 -15.00 -0.51 -1.01
CA VAL A 112 -16.27 -0.42 -1.71
C VAL A 112 -16.78 -1.81 -2.10
N GLU A 113 -18.09 -2.00 -1.98
CA GLU A 113 -18.83 -3.14 -2.54
C GLU A 113 -19.92 -2.60 -3.46
N MET A 114 -19.82 -2.88 -4.76
CA MET A 114 -20.78 -2.43 -5.76
C MET A 114 -21.03 -0.91 -5.68
N ALA A 115 -22.23 -0.50 -5.24
CA ALA A 115 -22.64 0.90 -5.09
C ALA A 115 -22.50 1.45 -3.66
N LYS A 116 -21.88 0.71 -2.73
CA LYS A 116 -21.84 1.03 -1.29
C LYS A 116 -20.42 1.17 -0.78
N ILE A 117 -20.15 2.27 -0.08
CA ILE A 117 -18.93 2.42 0.72
C ILE A 117 -19.10 1.61 2.00
N LYS A 118 -18.25 0.59 2.20
CA LYS A 118 -18.29 -0.27 3.39
C LYS A 118 -17.47 0.28 4.54
N GLN A 119 -16.40 0.98 4.22
CA GLN A 119 -15.47 1.59 5.17
C GLN A 119 -14.76 2.76 4.49
N LYS A 120 -14.68 3.89 5.19
CA LYS A 120 -13.88 5.06 4.83
C LYS A 120 -12.76 5.17 5.86
N ILE A 121 -11.52 5.36 5.39
CA ILE A 121 -10.33 5.48 6.23
C ILE A 121 -9.68 6.82 5.91
N ASP A 122 -9.84 7.80 6.80
CA ASP A 122 -9.23 9.12 6.65
C ASP A 122 -7.73 9.06 6.98
N TYR A 123 -6.88 9.59 6.10
CA TYR A 123 -5.42 9.53 6.24
C TYR A 123 -4.89 10.28 7.48
N SER A 124 -5.61 11.32 7.93
CA SER A 124 -5.30 12.06 9.15
C SER A 124 -5.33 11.17 10.39
N THR A 125 -6.25 10.21 10.41
CA THR A 125 -6.48 9.28 11.53
C THR A 125 -5.78 7.92 11.37
N LEU A 126 -5.19 7.66 10.21
CA LEU A 126 -4.50 6.41 9.91
C LEU A 126 -3.34 6.20 10.90
N LYS A 127 -3.40 5.11 11.67
CA LYS A 127 -2.39 4.76 12.69
C LYS A 127 -1.17 4.08 12.09
N GLY A 128 -1.33 3.37 10.97
CA GLY A 128 -0.23 2.69 10.31
C GLY A 128 -0.71 1.68 9.29
N ILE A 129 0.26 1.08 8.61
CA ILE A 129 0.03 0.03 7.60
C ILE A 129 0.99 -1.10 7.93
N SER A 130 0.52 -2.33 7.92
CA SER A 130 1.38 -3.48 8.19
C SER A 130 1.20 -4.56 7.14
N THR A 131 2.27 -5.29 6.84
CA THR A 131 2.27 -6.48 5.98
C THR A 131 3.28 -7.49 6.51
N SER A 132 3.17 -8.74 6.09
CA SER A 132 4.17 -9.76 6.42
C SER A 132 5.44 -9.60 5.58
N ASN A 133 6.52 -10.30 5.97
CA ASN A 133 7.75 -10.40 5.20
C ASN A 133 7.71 -11.42 4.05
N LEU A 134 6.63 -12.20 3.92
CA LEU A 134 6.47 -13.26 2.90
C LEU A 134 5.78 -12.73 1.63
N SER A 135 5.56 -13.61 0.65
CA SER A 135 4.88 -13.30 -0.61
C SER A 135 3.36 -13.55 -0.57
N ASP A 136 2.72 -13.20 0.56
CA ASP A 136 1.32 -13.54 0.92
C ASP A 136 0.26 -12.54 0.41
N GLY A 137 0.66 -11.37 -0.07
CA GLY A 137 -0.25 -10.34 -0.57
C GLY A 137 -1.13 -9.66 0.51
N ILE A 138 -1.00 -9.96 1.81
CA ILE A 138 -1.81 -9.34 2.86
C ILE A 138 -1.26 -7.97 3.27
N VAL A 139 -2.18 -7.02 3.39
CA VAL A 139 -2.00 -5.72 4.01
C VAL A 139 -3.07 -5.47 5.07
N VAL A 140 -2.66 -4.92 6.20
CA VAL A 140 -3.54 -4.46 7.27
C VAL A 140 -3.40 -2.95 7.41
N ILE A 141 -4.53 -2.26 7.27
CA ILE A 141 -4.63 -0.80 7.44
C ILE A 141 -5.16 -0.54 8.85
N HIS A 142 -4.31 0.02 9.71
CA HIS A 142 -4.62 0.26 11.12
C HIS A 142 -5.34 1.59 11.32
N VAL A 143 -6.52 1.54 11.92
CA VAL A 143 -7.38 2.71 12.14
C VAL A 143 -7.56 2.99 13.64
N PRO A 144 -7.98 4.20 14.04
CA PRO A 144 -8.26 4.48 15.44
C PRO A 144 -9.45 3.68 15.95
N GLU A 145 -9.56 3.71 17.26
CA GLU A 145 -10.73 3.21 17.94
C GLU A 145 -11.64 4.38 18.22
N ASP A 146 -12.65 4.55 17.38
CA ASP A 146 -13.71 5.53 17.54
C ASP A 146 -15.04 4.85 17.21
N ASN A 147 -16.09 5.22 17.94
CA ASN A 147 -17.41 4.56 17.89
C ASN A 147 -18.05 4.51 16.48
N LYS A 148 -17.49 5.22 15.50
CA LYS A 148 -17.94 5.26 14.10
C LYS A 148 -17.09 4.38 13.16
N GLN A 149 -15.83 4.08 13.50
CA GLN A 149 -14.93 3.34 12.65
C GLN A 149 -15.04 1.83 12.92
N LYS A 150 -15.30 1.11 11.84
CA LYS A 150 -15.06 -0.33 11.74
C LYS A 150 -13.56 -0.51 11.94
N GLY A 151 -13.12 -1.37 12.87
CA GLY A 151 -11.70 -1.63 13.16
C GLY A 151 -10.86 -1.99 11.93
N ASP A 152 -9.59 -2.35 12.14
CA ASP A 152 -8.58 -2.50 11.09
C ASP A 152 -9.07 -3.24 9.83
N ALA A 153 -8.65 -2.75 8.67
CA ALA A 153 -9.01 -3.35 7.39
C ALA A 153 -7.92 -4.35 6.96
N ILE A 154 -8.31 -5.63 6.88
CA ILE A 154 -7.47 -6.71 6.37
C ILE A 154 -7.81 -6.93 4.90
N LEU A 155 -6.83 -6.76 4.02
CA LEU A 155 -6.99 -6.86 2.58
C LEU A 155 -5.89 -7.76 2.00
N HIS A 156 -6.23 -8.57 1.02
CA HIS A 156 -5.28 -9.17 0.10
C HIS A 156 -5.23 -8.34 -1.18
N CYS A 157 -4.01 -8.00 -1.61
CA CYS A 157 -3.72 -7.19 -2.78
C CYS A 157 -2.72 -7.93 -3.68
N GLU A 158 -3.10 -8.15 -4.94
CA GLU A 158 -2.21 -8.73 -5.95
C GLU A 158 -0.97 -7.86 -6.18
N HIS A 159 -1.17 -6.54 -6.28
CA HIS A 159 -0.08 -5.57 -6.47
C HIS A 159 0.28 -4.88 -5.15
N ILE A 160 0.73 -5.65 -4.15
CA ILE A 160 0.96 -5.13 -2.80
C ILE A 160 2.00 -4.00 -2.73
N PHE A 161 3.13 -4.13 -3.44
CA PHE A 161 4.19 -3.10 -3.44
C PHE A 161 3.68 -1.77 -3.99
N GLU A 162 2.93 -1.82 -5.09
CA GLU A 162 2.29 -0.66 -5.70
C GLU A 162 1.24 -0.05 -4.76
N THR A 163 0.33 -0.88 -4.26
CA THR A 163 -0.82 -0.46 -3.45
C THR A 163 -0.37 0.17 -2.14
N VAL A 164 0.55 -0.46 -1.41
CA VAL A 164 1.06 0.07 -0.14
C VAL A 164 1.87 1.33 -0.35
N THR A 165 2.70 1.39 -1.40
CA THR A 165 3.49 2.59 -1.72
C THR A 165 2.59 3.77 -2.03
N LYS A 166 1.59 3.59 -2.90
CA LYS A 166 0.65 4.66 -3.24
C LYS A 166 -0.15 5.12 -2.03
N LEU A 167 -0.64 4.18 -1.22
CA LEU A 167 -1.37 4.48 0.01
C LEU A 167 -0.51 5.28 0.99
N CYS A 168 0.72 4.84 1.27
CA CYS A 168 1.57 5.50 2.26
C CYS A 168 2.09 6.86 1.77
N MET A 169 2.28 7.05 0.46
CA MET A 169 2.59 8.34 -0.13
C MET A 169 1.42 9.32 -0.02
N LEU A 170 0.20 8.90 -0.40
CA LEU A 170 -1.00 9.75 -0.32
C LEU A 170 -1.33 10.11 1.13
N ALA A 171 -1.15 9.17 2.06
CA ALA A 171 -1.37 9.41 3.48
C ALA A 171 -0.22 10.17 4.18
N ASN A 172 0.93 10.35 3.50
CA ASN A 172 2.17 10.85 4.08
C ASN A 172 2.59 10.06 5.34
N LYS A 173 2.45 8.73 5.30
CA LYS A 173 2.69 7.78 6.41
C LYS A 173 3.72 6.70 6.06
N GLN A 174 4.71 7.00 5.22
CA GLN A 174 5.75 6.05 4.82
C GLN A 174 6.49 5.46 6.03
N ASN A 175 6.74 6.29 7.05
CA ASN A 175 7.40 5.89 8.30
C ASN A 175 6.51 5.02 9.22
N LEU A 176 5.22 4.87 8.92
CA LEU A 176 4.29 4.03 9.67
C LEU A 176 3.97 2.71 8.95
N VAL A 177 4.71 2.38 7.88
CA VAL A 177 4.62 1.08 7.24
C VAL A 177 5.53 0.09 7.96
N LYS A 178 4.96 -1.02 8.45
CA LYS A 178 5.68 -2.09 9.13
C LYS A 178 5.65 -3.38 8.33
N VAL A 179 6.81 -3.96 8.10
CA VAL A 179 6.94 -5.32 7.57
C VAL A 179 7.27 -6.22 8.76
N VAL A 180 6.35 -7.12 9.10
CA VAL A 180 6.46 -7.96 10.30
C VAL A 180 6.82 -9.40 9.94
N GLN A 181 7.45 -10.10 10.87
CA GLN A 181 7.83 -11.50 10.74
C GLN A 181 7.03 -12.35 11.72
N GLY A 182 6.51 -13.49 11.26
CA GLY A 182 5.81 -14.49 12.07
C GLY A 182 4.38 -14.11 12.46
N SER A 183 4.12 -12.94 13.05
CA SER A 183 2.75 -12.56 13.43
C SER A 183 2.44 -11.07 13.39
N LEU A 184 1.16 -10.75 13.31
CA LEU A 184 0.61 -9.40 13.25
C LEU A 184 -0.65 -9.30 14.10
N ARG A 185 -0.73 -8.27 14.95
CA ARG A 185 -1.96 -7.94 15.67
C ARG A 185 -2.78 -6.93 14.90
N PHE A 186 -4.08 -7.10 14.91
CA PHE A 186 -5.03 -6.18 14.29
C PHE A 186 -6.25 -6.00 15.17
N ARG A 187 -6.91 -4.85 15.05
CA ARG A 187 -8.13 -4.55 15.81
C ARG A 187 -9.37 -5.09 15.12
N ILE A 188 -10.16 -5.85 15.87
CA ILE A 188 -11.47 -6.34 15.44
C ILE A 188 -12.52 -5.24 15.60
N GLY A 189 -12.35 -4.33 16.57
CA GLY A 189 -13.32 -3.29 16.95
C GLY A 189 -13.92 -3.55 18.33
N SER A 190 -14.45 -2.49 18.96
CA SER A 190 -14.99 -2.55 20.35
C SER A 190 -13.98 -3.11 21.36
N GLY A 191 -12.73 -2.66 21.31
CA GLY A 191 -11.64 -3.05 22.21
C GLY A 191 -11.00 -4.42 21.93
N LYS A 192 -11.54 -5.20 20.99
CA LYS A 192 -11.04 -6.56 20.71
C LYS A 192 -9.89 -6.53 19.70
N GLU A 193 -8.86 -7.33 19.98
CA GLU A 193 -7.73 -7.59 19.08
C GLU A 193 -7.76 -9.03 18.59
N GLY A 194 -7.25 -9.24 17.38
CA GLY A 194 -6.98 -10.55 16.81
C GLY A 194 -5.49 -10.67 16.43
N THR A 195 -5.01 -11.90 16.34
CA THR A 195 -3.66 -12.21 15.91
C THR A 195 -3.70 -12.97 14.59
N MET A 196 -2.88 -12.53 13.65
CA MET A 196 -2.59 -13.19 12.40
C MET A 196 -1.19 -13.80 12.48
N VAL A 197 -1.03 -15.04 12.05
CA VAL A 197 0.23 -15.78 12.01
C VAL A 197 0.55 -16.10 10.57
N PHE A 198 1.79 -15.83 10.17
CA PHE A 198 2.30 -16.09 8.84
C PHE A 198 3.23 -17.30 8.89
N ALA A 199 3.00 -18.25 7.99
CA ALA A 199 3.81 -19.44 7.82
C ALA A 199 4.17 -19.60 6.34
N VAL A 200 5.19 -20.41 6.08
CA VAL A 200 5.56 -20.79 4.71
C VAL A 200 4.95 -22.15 4.41
N GLY A 201 4.26 -22.28 3.28
CA GLY A 201 3.77 -23.57 2.79
C GLY A 201 3.77 -23.64 1.27
N GLN A 202 3.27 -24.77 0.75
CA GLN A 202 3.23 -25.02 -0.69
C GLN A 202 2.06 -24.33 -1.39
N GLU A 203 0.93 -24.16 -0.68
CA GLU A 203 -0.29 -23.55 -1.21
C GLU A 203 -0.66 -22.31 -0.40
N SER A 204 -1.00 -21.23 -1.13
CA SER A 204 -1.46 -19.98 -0.54
C SER A 204 -2.86 -20.16 0.04
N GLN A 205 -3.01 -20.03 1.35
CA GLN A 205 -4.31 -20.17 2.02
C GLN A 205 -4.46 -19.27 3.23
N VAL A 206 -5.70 -18.81 3.46
CA VAL A 206 -6.06 -17.98 4.61
C VAL A 206 -7.21 -18.64 5.35
N PHE A 207 -6.97 -19.08 6.58
CA PHE A 207 -7.96 -19.79 7.38
C PHE A 207 -7.82 -19.50 8.88
N LYS A 208 -8.88 -19.76 9.64
CA LYS A 208 -8.89 -19.62 11.09
C LYS A 208 -8.41 -20.93 11.73
N ASP A 209 -7.39 -20.85 12.57
CA ASP A 209 -6.87 -22.03 13.27
C ASP A 209 -7.76 -22.43 14.47
N LYS A 210 -7.39 -23.54 15.12
CA LYS A 210 -8.10 -24.07 16.30
C LYS A 210 -8.05 -23.13 17.51
N ASN A 211 -7.06 -22.22 17.56
CA ASN A 211 -6.90 -21.22 18.62
C ASN A 211 -7.66 -19.92 18.32
N GLY A 212 -8.33 -19.85 17.16
CA GLY A 212 -9.05 -18.69 16.69
C GLY A 212 -8.16 -17.59 16.09
N GLN A 213 -6.88 -17.87 15.88
CA GLN A 213 -5.93 -17.00 15.17
C GLN A 213 -6.12 -17.13 13.66
N LEU A 214 -5.78 -16.08 12.92
CA LEU A 214 -5.77 -16.14 11.46
C LEU A 214 -4.43 -16.67 10.98
N THR A 215 -4.42 -17.82 10.31
CA THR A 215 -3.21 -18.34 9.69
C THR A 215 -3.21 -18.00 8.21
N VAL A 216 -2.09 -17.46 7.76
CA VAL A 216 -1.77 -17.19 6.36
C VAL A 216 -0.57 -18.04 6.00
N VAL A 217 -0.74 -18.94 5.04
CA VAL A 217 0.29 -19.85 4.53
C VAL A 217 0.61 -19.45 3.10
#